data_AF-A0A6A4NGV0-F1
#
_entry.id   AF-A0A6A4NGV0-F1
#
_cell.length_a   1.000
_cell.length_b   1.000
_cell.length_c   1.000
_cell.angle_alpha   90.00
_cell.angle_beta   90.00
_cell.angle_gamma   90.00
#
_symmetry.space_group_name_H-M   'P 1'
#
loop_
_entity.id
_entity.type
_entity.pdbx_description
1 polymer ?
#
loop_
_entity_poly.entity_id
_entity_poly.type
_entity_poly.pdbx_seq_one_letter_code
_entity_poly.pdbx_strand_id
1 'polypeptide(L)' 'MEAEFKMTDLGKLSYFLGMKFTYTSTGLLMHQKKYAKDLLQRFKMNTCNSVATPLETNVKLTMDE' A
#
# COMPACT_ATOMS: atom_id res chain seq x y z
N MET A 1 13.21 30.60 1.92
CA MET A 1 12.32 29.63 2.58
C MET A 1 11.58 28.94 1.45
N GLU A 2 12.11 27.80 1.06
CA GLU A 2 11.75 27.11 -0.18
C GLU A 2 10.28 26.73 -0.18
N ALA A 3 9.66 26.89 -1.35
CA ALA A 3 8.28 26.54 -1.62
C ALA A 3 8.06 25.06 -1.35
N GLU A 4 7.49 24.73 -0.18
CA GLU A 4 6.93 23.42 0.09
C GLU A 4 5.98 23.07 -1.05
N PHE A 5 6.22 21.91 -1.66
CA PHE A 5 5.50 21.42 -2.82
C PHE A 5 4.00 21.68 -2.67
N LYS A 6 3.42 22.41 -3.62
CA LYS A 6 1.98 22.71 -3.66
C LYS A 6 1.22 21.40 -3.89
N MET A 7 0.92 20.69 -2.81
CA MET A 7 0.17 19.45 -2.83
C MET A 7 -1.25 19.75 -3.30
N THR A 8 -1.65 19.11 -4.40
CA THR A 8 -3.03 19.16 -4.88
C THR A 8 -3.81 18.09 -4.14
N ASP A 9 -4.88 18.47 -3.45
CA ASP A 9 -5.81 17.51 -2.87
C ASP A 9 -6.54 16.77 -4.00
N LEU A 10 -6.33 15.46 -4.08
CA LEU A 10 -6.98 14.58 -5.06
C LEU A 10 -8.31 14.02 -4.56
N GLY A 11 -8.76 14.46 -3.38
CA GLY A 11 -9.97 14.00 -2.72
C GLY A 11 -9.80 12.65 -2.05
N LYS A 12 -10.89 11.87 -1.97
CA LYS A 12 -10.91 10.61 -1.22
C LYS A 12 -9.95 9.58 -1.81
N LEU A 13 -9.02 9.14 -0.96
CA LEU A 13 -8.07 8.06 -1.26
C LEU A 13 -8.80 6.79 -1.71
N SER A 14 -8.70 6.46 -3.00
CA SER A 14 -9.30 5.26 -3.59
C SER A 14 -8.23 4.28 -4.08
N TYR A 15 -7.19 4.81 -4.72
CA TYR A 15 -6.01 4.07 -5.14
C TYR A 15 -4.75 4.90 -4.92
N PHE A 16 -3.71 4.29 -4.37
CA PHE A 16 -2.40 4.92 -4.24
C PHE A 16 -1.32 3.85 -4.30
N LEU A 17 -0.25 4.09 -5.08
CA LEU A 17 0.84 3.13 -5.32
C LEU A 17 0.37 1.73 -5.73
N GLY A 18 -0.78 1.59 -6.41
CA GLY A 18 -1.34 0.29 -6.79
C GLY A 18 -2.05 -0.47 -5.66
N MET A 19 -2.14 0.12 -4.47
CA MET A 19 -2.97 -0.34 -3.36
C MET A 19 -4.36 0.26 -3.48
N LYS A 20 -5.40 -0.53 -3.16
CA LYS A 20 -6.79 -0.07 -3.13
C LYS A 20 -7.19 0.27 -1.71
N PHE A 21 -7.96 1.33 -1.56
CA PHE A 21 -8.46 1.80 -0.28
C PHE A 21 -9.99 1.83 -0.30
N THR A 22 -10.60 1.36 0.78
CA THR A 22 -12.05 1.34 0.95
C THR A 22 -12.39 1.96 2.30
N TYR A 23 -13.24 2.99 2.29
CA TYR A 23 -13.77 3.57 3.52
C TYR A 23 -14.89 2.69 4.07
N THR A 24 -14.86 2.43 5.36
CA THR A 24 -15.90 1.74 6.11
C THR A 24 -16.41 2.65 7.23
N SER A 25 -17.48 2.25 7.91
CA SER A 25 -17.99 2.96 9.08
C SER A 25 -16.97 3.04 10.24
N THR A 26 -15.98 2.13 10.27
CA THR A 26 -14.99 2.01 11.33
C THR A 26 -13.63 2.58 10.96
N GLY A 27 -13.42 3.03 9.72
CA GLY A 27 -12.14 3.59 9.27
C GLY A 27 -11.82 3.28 7.81
N LEU A 28 -10.54 3.02 7.54
CA LEU A 28 -10.02 2.79 6.20
C LEU A 28 -9.41 1.39 6.09
N LEU A 29 -9.87 0.62 5.10
CA LEU A 29 -9.30 -0.68 4.76
C LEU A 29 -8.37 -0.55 3.56
N MET A 30 -7.14 -1.06 3.70
CA MET A 30 -6.15 -1.15 2.63
C MET A 30 -6.15 -2.57 2.05
N HIS A 31 -6.16 -2.67 0.72
CA HIS A 31 -6.02 -3.92 -0.02
C HIS A 31 -4.77 -3.87 -0.92
N GLN A 32 -3.80 -4.74 -0.64
CA GLN A 32 -2.51 -4.78 -1.33
C GLN A 32 -2.43 -5.83 -2.46
N LYS A 33 -3.52 -6.59 -2.71
CA LYS A 33 -3.52 -7.70 -3.68
C LYS A 33 -3.04 -7.29 -5.07
N LYS A 34 -3.49 -6.14 -5.57
CA LYS A 34 -3.09 -5.63 -6.89
C LYS A 34 -1.60 -5.23 -6.89
N TYR A 35 -1.18 -4.44 -5.91
CA TYR A 35 0.22 -4.08 -5.73
C TYR A 35 1.16 -5.29 -5.72
N ALA A 36 0.87 -6.30 -4.89
CA ALA A 36 1.68 -7.52 -4.80
C ALA A 36 1.75 -8.26 -6.14
N LYS A 37 0.63 -8.40 -6.86
CA LYS A 37 0.60 -9.04 -8.18
C LYS A 37 1.41 -8.26 -9.21
N ASP A 38 1.23 -6.95 -9.27
CA ASP A 38 1.93 -6.07 -10.21
C ASP A 38 3.44 -6.06 -9.92
N LEU A 39 3.84 -6.13 -8.64
CA LEU A 39 5.22 -6.25 -8.20
C LEU A 39 5.86 -7.56 -8.68
N LEU A 40 5.21 -8.70 -8.41
CA LEU A 40 5.69 -10.01 -8.88
C LEU A 40 5.82 -10.04 -10.41
N GLN A 41 4.83 -9.50 -11.13
CA GLN A 41 4.89 -9.43 -12.58
C GLN A 41 6.06 -8.57 -13.08
N ARG A 42 6.29 -7.40 -12.46
CA ARG A 42 7.40 -6.50 -12.82
C ARG A 42 8.76 -7.19 -12.73
N PHE A 43 8.93 -8.05 -11.73
CA PHE A 43 10.17 -8.80 -11.50
C PHE A 43 10.16 -10.21 -12.11
N LYS A 44 9.15 -10.56 -12.92
CA LYS A 44 8.98 -11.88 -13.56
C LYS A 44 8.95 -13.04 -12.54
N MET A 45 8.37 -12.79 -11.37
CA MET A 45 8.27 -13.74 -10.25
C MET A 45 6.87 -14.36 -10.11
N ASN A 46 5.98 -14.18 -11.08
CA ASN A 46 4.61 -14.68 -11.06
C ASN A 46 4.50 -16.22 -11.08
N THR A 47 5.55 -16.92 -11.51
CA THR A 47 5.63 -18.39 -11.54
C THR A 47 6.64 -18.96 -10.54
N CYS A 48 7.25 -18.11 -9.70
CA CYS A 48 8.15 -18.58 -8.66
C CYS A 48 7.40 -19.44 -7.64
N ASN A 49 8.10 -20.37 -7.01
CA ASN A 49 7.55 -21.16 -5.93
C ASN A 49 7.09 -20.23 -4.79
N SER A 50 5.89 -20.49 -4.27
CA SER A 50 5.41 -19.76 -3.10
C SER A 50 6.27 -20.14 -1.91
N VAL A 51 6.75 -19.11 -1.21
CA VAL A 51 7.39 -19.26 0.10
C VAL A 51 6.55 -18.49 1.11
N ALA A 52 6.42 -19.03 2.31
CA ALA A 52 5.86 -18.28 3.41
C ALA A 52 6.84 -17.16 3.76
N THR A 53 6.51 -15.93 3.36
CA THR A 53 7.16 -14.73 3.86
C THR A 53 6.25 -14.18 4.96
N PRO A 54 6.48 -14.55 6.24
CA PRO A 54 5.64 -14.06 7.32
C PRO A 54 5.85 -12.55 7.43
N LEU A 55 4.83 -11.79 7.03
CA LEU A 55 4.66 -10.42 7.49
C LEU A 55 3.97 -10.52 8.85
N GLU A 56 4.57 -9.96 9.89
CA GLU A 56 3.94 -9.96 11.20
C GLU A 56 2.57 -9.27 11.13
N THR A 57 1.55 -9.98 11.60
CA THR A 57 0.19 -9.45 11.66
C THR A 57 0.04 -8.61 12.92
N ASN A 58 -0.69 -7.49 12.84
CA ASN A 58 -0.92 -6.57 13.95
C ASN A 58 0.32 -5.83 14.47
N VAL A 59 1.37 -5.70 13.65
CA VAL A 59 2.47 -4.77 13.95
C VAL A 59 1.88 -3.37 14.06
N LYS A 60 1.93 -2.80 15.27
CA LYS A 60 1.63 -1.40 15.48
C LYS A 60 2.84 -0.61 15.02
N LEU A 61 2.71 0.04 13.87
CA LEU A 61 3.70 0.99 13.40
C LEU A 61 3.68 2.18 14.37
N THR A 62 4.78 2.39 15.08
CA THR A 62 5.05 3.62 15.82
C THR A 62 5.74 4.61 14.89
N MET A 63 5.66 5.91 15.20
CA MET A 63 6.56 6.86 14.57
C MET A 63 7.98 6.54 15.08
N ASP A 64 8.93 6.38 14.17
CA ASP A 64 10.34 6.45 14.53
C ASP A 64 10.64 7.92 14.92
N GLU A 65 11.26 8.12 16.09
CA GLU A 65 11.66 9.44 16.60
C GLU A 65 12.70 10.14 15.71
#